data_AF-A0A7C4A8U1-F1
#
_entry.id   AF-A0A7C4A8U1-F1
#
_cell.length_a   1.000
_cell.length_b   1.000
_cell.length_c   1.000
_cell.angle_alpha   90.00
_cell.angle_beta   90.00
_cell.angle_gamma   90.00
#
_symmetry.space_group_name_H-M   'P 1'
#
loop_
_entity.id
_entity.type
_entity.pdbx_description
1 polymer ?
#
loop_
_entity_poly.entity_id
_entity_poly.type
_entity_poly.pdbx_seq_one_letter_code
_entity_poly.pdbx_strand_id
1 'polypeptide(L)' 'MDQMRQEANKRGGAITSISGVNVSYSGSGQTASLVFATNQGNFQVSGEEFYTVFNLRAPGRIALKSKLFNIEKK' A
#
# COMPACT_ATOMS: atom_id res chain seq x y z
N MET A 1 2.57 8.69 13.32
CA MET A 1 2.00 8.73 11.95
C MET A 1 2.12 10.13 11.34
N ASP A 2 1.93 11.20 12.11
CA ASP A 2 1.99 12.58 11.62
C ASP A 2 3.35 12.99 11.02
N GLN A 3 4.45 12.49 11.60
CA GLN A 3 5.80 12.77 11.07
C GLN A 3 5.98 12.27 9.64
N MET A 4 5.47 11.08 9.32
CA MET A 4 5.62 10.53 7.96
C MET A 4 4.76 11.30 6.95
N ARG A 5 3.55 11.72 7.37
CA ARG A 5 2.69 12.57 6.55
C ARG A 5 3.32 13.94 6.29
N GLN A 6 3.99 14.52 7.29
CA GLN A 6 4.73 15.77 7.15
C GLN A 6 5.91 15.64 6.18
N GLU A 7 6.68 14.55 6.26
CA GLU A 7 7.79 14.29 5.34
C GLU A 7 7.31 14.07 3.90
N ALA A 8 6.18 13.38 3.70
CA ALA A 8 5.57 13.25 2.37
C ALA A 8 5.12 14.61 1.80
N ASN A 9 4.51 15.46 2.64
CA ASN A 9 4.14 16.83 2.24
C ASN A 9 5.35 17.67 1.79
N LYS A 10 6.53 17.48 2.38
CA LYS A 10 7.76 18.18 1.97
C LYS A 10 8.34 17.70 0.64
N ARG A 11 7.99 16.49 0.17
CA ARG A 11 8.65 15.83 -0.96
C ARG A 11 7.75 15.55 -2.17
N GLY A 12 6.53 16.09 -2.20
CA GLY A 12 5.60 15.87 -3.31
C GLY A 12 4.12 15.85 -2.92
N GLY A 13 3.80 16.06 -1.65
CA GLY A 13 2.43 16.02 -1.14
C GLY A 13 2.08 14.65 -0.56
N ALA A 14 1.25 14.63 0.49
CA ALA A 14 0.74 13.40 1.05
C ALA A 14 -0.48 12.91 0.24
N ILE A 15 -0.55 11.60 0.04
CA ILE A 15 -1.77 10.93 -0.41
C ILE A 15 -2.81 11.07 0.71
N THR A 16 -3.93 11.74 0.40
CA THR A 16 -5.01 12.00 1.35
C THR A 16 -6.26 11.19 1.05
N SER A 17 -6.44 10.77 -0.21
CA SER A 17 -7.57 9.92 -0.59
C SER A 17 -7.16 8.89 -1.66
N ILE A 18 -7.81 7.73 -1.56
CA ILE A 18 -7.68 6.63 -2.51
C ILE A 18 -9.05 6.44 -3.15
N SER A 19 -9.12 6.50 -4.48
CA SER A 19 -10.34 6.31 -5.27
C SER A 19 -10.57 4.84 -5.63
N GLY A 20 -9.51 4.07 -5.85
CA GLY A 20 -9.59 2.64 -6.19
C GLY A 20 -8.27 1.90 -5.97
N VAL A 21 -8.33 0.57 -6.00
CA VAL A 21 -7.18 -0.33 -5.82
C VAL A 21 -7.25 -1.45 -6.83
N ASN A 22 -6.14 -1.74 -7.50
CA ASN A 22 -5.97 -2.89 -8.38
C ASN A 22 -4.83 -3.77 -7.87
N VAL A 23 -5.07 -5.07 -7.81
CA VAL A 23 -4.12 -6.07 -7.31
C VAL A 23 -3.81 -7.06 -8.43
N SER A 24 -2.52 -7.29 -8.69
CA SER A 24 -2.03 -8.27 -9.64
C SER A 24 -1.26 -9.36 -8.93
N TYR A 25 -1.53 -10.62 -9.28
CA TYR A 25 -0.90 -11.81 -8.69
C TYR A 25 0.17 -12.40 -9.61
N SER A 26 1.22 -12.96 -9.04
CA SER A 26 2.23 -13.71 -9.78
C SER A 26 1.82 -15.18 -9.93
N GLY A 27 2.32 -15.84 -10.98
CA GLY A 27 2.16 -17.29 -11.17
C GLY A 27 2.82 -18.15 -10.07
N SER A 28 3.63 -17.53 -9.20
CA SER A 28 4.23 -18.17 -8.03
C SER A 28 3.38 -18.09 -6.75
N GLY A 29 2.11 -17.65 -6.87
CA GLY A 29 1.17 -17.63 -5.74
C GLY A 29 1.45 -16.51 -4.74
N GLN A 30 1.91 -15.35 -5.20
CA GLN A 30 2.16 -14.17 -4.38
C GLN A 30 1.53 -12.93 -5.01
N THR A 31 1.29 -11.89 -4.21
CA THR A 31 0.88 -10.59 -4.75
C THR A 31 2.08 -9.93 -5.42
N ALA A 32 1.98 -9.66 -6.71
CA ALA A 32 3.08 -9.12 -7.52
C ALA A 32 3.13 -7.59 -7.44
N SER A 33 2.02 -6.92 -7.73
CA SER A 33 1.95 -5.47 -7.75
C SER A 33 0.58 -4.96 -7.33
N LEU A 34 0.61 -3.79 -6.70
CA LEU A 34 -0.56 -3.06 -6.20
C LEU A 34 -0.53 -1.68 -6.84
N VAL A 35 -1.66 -1.29 -7.44
CA VAL A 35 -1.84 0.06 -8.00
C VAL A 35 -2.99 0.73 -7.27
N PHE A 36 -2.67 1.83 -6.60
CA PHE A 36 -3.62 2.67 -5.90
C PHE A 36 -3.93 3.88 -6.77
N ALA A 37 -5.20 4.09 -7.09
CA ALA A 37 -5.65 5.34 -7.67
C ALA A 37 -5.83 6.35 -6.54
N THR A 38 -5.05 7.43 -6.55
CA THR A 38 -5.00 8.43 -5.47
C THR A 38 -5.33 9.82 -5.98
N ASN A 39 -5.53 10.78 -5.06
CA ASN A 39 -5.68 12.20 -5.39
C ASN A 39 -4.47 12.81 -6.11
N GLN A 40 -3.31 12.13 -6.13
CA GLN A 40 -2.10 12.58 -6.81
C GLN A 40 -1.77 11.74 -8.05
N GLY A 41 -2.71 10.90 -8.51
CA GLY A 41 -2.53 9.97 -9.61
C GLY A 41 -2.33 8.52 -9.12
N ASN A 42 -1.79 7.68 -10.00
CA ASN A 42 -1.60 6.26 -9.69
C ASN A 42 -0.30 6.05 -8.91
N PHE A 43 -0.42 5.51 -7.70
CA PHE A 43 0.71 5.06 -6.90
C PHE A 43 0.87 3.55 -7.04
N GLN A 44 1.99 3.12 -7.62
CA GLN A 44 2.30 1.70 -7.80
C GLN A 44 3.37 1.26 -6.80
N VAL A 45 3.15 0.10 -6.19
CA VAL A 45 4.09 -0.53 -5.26
C VAL A 45 4.13 -2.04 -5.51
N SER A 46 5.26 -2.67 -5.20
CA SER A 46 5.37 -4.13 -5.23
C SER A 46 4.61 -4.76 -4.06
N GLY A 47 4.11 -5.98 -4.23
CA GLY A 47 3.43 -6.69 -3.14
C GLY A 47 4.35 -6.98 -1.95
N GLU A 48 5.64 -7.23 -2.19
CA GLU A 48 6.63 -7.49 -1.15
C GLU A 48 6.99 -6.24 -0.33
N GLU A 49 7.18 -5.11 -1.00
CA GLU A 49 7.42 -3.84 -0.32
C GLU A 49 6.20 -3.43 0.51
N PHE A 50 4.99 -3.55 -0.07
CA PHE A 50 3.77 -3.27 0.67
C PHE A 50 3.60 -4.19 1.89
N TYR A 51 3.82 -5.50 1.74
CA TYR A 51 3.77 -6.46 2.84
C TYR A 51 4.69 -6.05 3.99
N THR A 52 5.92 -5.67 3.66
CA THR A 52 6.95 -5.29 4.64
C THR A 52 6.58 -3.98 5.33
N VAL A 53 6.25 -2.94 4.57
CA VAL A 53 5.91 -1.61 5.09
C VAL A 53 4.63 -1.64 5.91
N PHE A 54 3.61 -2.38 5.46
CA PHE A 54 2.35 -2.56 6.18
C PHE A 54 2.60 -3.22 7.53
N ASN A 55 3.28 -4.37 7.56
CA ASN A 55 3.54 -5.08 8.81
C ASN A 55 4.43 -4.30 9.78
N LEU A 56 5.41 -3.54 9.27
CA LEU A 56 6.26 -2.68 10.11
C LEU A 56 5.48 -1.55 10.78
N ARG A 57 4.42 -1.05 10.12
CA ARG A 57 3.66 0.12 10.57
C ARG A 57 2.30 -0.20 11.17
N ALA A 58 1.83 -1.44 11.07
CA ALA A 58 0.48 -1.78 11.49
C ALA A 58 0.36 -1.72 13.03
N PRO A 59 -0.45 -0.79 13.57
CA PRO A 59 -0.76 -0.77 14.99
C PRO A 59 -1.85 -1.81 15.31
N GLY A 60 -1.75 -2.49 16.45
CA GLY A 60 -2.84 -3.32 16.99
C GLY A 60 -2.93 -4.77 16.49
N ARG A 61 -1.81 -5.45 16.25
CA ARG A 61 -1.74 -6.89 15.87
C ARG A 61 -2.42 -7.27 14.54
N ILE A 62 -2.80 -6.30 13.72
CA ILE A 62 -3.28 -6.55 12.36
C ILE A 62 -2.05 -6.68 11.47
N ALA A 63 -1.72 -7.89 11.03
CA ALA A 63 -0.59 -8.13 10.15
C ALA A 63 -0.99 -9.04 9.00
N LEU A 64 -0.42 -8.80 7.82
CA LEU A 64 -0.45 -9.73 6.72
C LEU A 64 0.44 -10.92 7.09
N LYS A 65 -0.13 -12.12 7.15
CA LYS A 65 0.59 -13.36 7.52
C LYS A 65 1.21 -14.07 6.32
N SER A 66 0.76 -13.73 5.11
CA SER A 66 1.20 -14.34 3.85
C SER A 66 1.52 -13.25 2.84
N LYS A 67 2.43 -13.56 1.92
CA LYS A 67 2.77 -12.74 0.75
C LYS A 67 1.69 -12.78 -0.33
N LEU A 68 0.69 -13.67 -0.19
CA LEU A 68 -0.53 -13.66 -0.99
C LEU A 68 -1.66 -13.00 -0.19
N PHE A 69 -2.10 -11.83 -0.65
CA PHE A 69 -3.16 -11.06 -0.02
C PHE A 69 -3.91 -10.20 -1.04
N ASN A 70 -5.17 -9.92 -0.73
CA ASN A 70 -6.03 -9.04 -1.53
C ASN A 70 -6.29 -7.73 -0.77
N ILE A 71 -6.52 -6.64 -1.50
CA ILE A 71 -6.89 -5.34 -0.96
C ILE A 71 -8.07 -4.79 -1.76
N GLU A 72 -9.12 -4.38 -1.05
CA GLU A 72 -10.31 -3.81 -1.64
C GLU A 72 -10.67 -2.49 -0.95
N LYS A 73 -11.19 -1.55 -1.73
CA LYS A 73 -11.82 -0.35 -1.21
C LYS A 73 -13.33 -0.55 -1.25
N LYS A 74 -13.98 -0.49 -0.10
CA LYS A 74 -15.45 -0.39 0.02
C LYS A 74 -15.90 1.07 0.10
#